data_AF-A0A1F3P1V8-F1
#
_entry.id   AF-A0A1F3P1V8-F1
#
_cell.length_a   1.000
_cell.length_b   1.000
_cell.length_c   1.000
_cell.angle_alpha   90.00
_cell.angle_beta   90.00
_cell.angle_gamma   90.00
#
_symmetry.space_group_name_H-M   'P 1'
#
loop_
_entity.id
_entity.type
_entity.pdbx_description
1 polymer ?
#
loop_
_entity_poly.entity_id
_entity_poly.type
_entity_poly.pdbx_seq_one_letter_code
_entity_poly.pdbx_strand_id
1 'polypeptide(L)'
;MSLLKSSIGKKILMGLTGLFLCSFLVVHLSGNFQLLKSDNGLQFNIYTKFMTTNGLIRFLEIGLLLGFLIHIADGIRLTLENRKARPIGYELNKPAGKSTPASRNMGLTGAVIFIFLVIHLKNFWYEFHWGEIGLDANGNKDMYAVTLDAFHNVWYILLYLVALYLLAFHLNHGFQSAFQSLGINHKTLSPVINKVGIGFSILISLGFAVFPVYFYFFK
;
A
#
# COMPACT_ATOMS: atom_id res chain seq x y z
N MET A 1 -20.89 21.02 16.38
CA MET A 1 -19.49 20.61 16.16
C MET A 1 -19.47 19.58 15.02
N SER A 2 -18.88 19.88 13.85
CA SER A 2 -18.82 18.89 12.76
C SER A 2 -17.95 17.71 13.18
N LEU A 3 -18.48 16.47 13.09
CA LEU A 3 -17.76 15.24 13.44
C LEU A 3 -16.40 15.15 12.72
N LEU A 4 -16.32 15.60 11.47
CA LEU A 4 -15.10 15.61 10.65
C LEU A 4 -14.02 16.62 11.12
N LYS A 5 -14.40 17.61 11.92
CA LYS A 5 -13.44 18.57 12.51
C LYS A 5 -12.90 18.11 13.87
N SER A 6 -13.54 17.15 14.51
CA SER A 6 -13.13 16.61 15.80
C SER A 6 -11.89 15.71 15.69
N SER A 7 -11.10 15.62 16.76
CA SER A 7 -9.94 14.71 16.83
C SER A 7 -10.32 13.23 16.67
N ILE A 8 -11.53 12.86 17.09
CA ILE A 8 -12.09 11.51 16.98
C ILE A 8 -12.47 11.21 15.53
N GLY A 9 -13.19 12.13 14.86
CA GLY A 9 -13.62 11.94 13.48
C GLY A 9 -12.46 11.78 12.50
N LYS A 10 -11.35 12.52 12.70
CA LYS A 10 -10.13 12.34 11.90
C LYS A 10 -9.56 10.92 12.05
N LYS A 11 -9.46 10.41 13.28
CA LYS A 11 -8.96 9.05 13.53
C LYS A 11 -9.85 7.97 12.91
N ILE A 12 -11.17 8.15 12.96
CA ILE A 12 -12.12 7.26 12.29
C ILE A 12 -11.89 7.29 10.78
N LEU A 13 -11.78 8.47 10.17
CA LEU A 13 -11.53 8.62 8.73
C LEU A 13 -10.19 7.97 8.31
N MET A 14 -9.12 8.23 9.07
CA MET A 14 -7.81 7.60 8.90
C MET A 14 -7.91 6.07 8.96
N GLY A 15 -8.62 5.53 9.95
CA GLY A 15 -8.82 4.09 10.11
C GLY A 15 -9.62 3.45 8.97
N LEU A 16 -10.73 4.07 8.56
CA LEU A 16 -11.58 3.58 7.47
C LEU A 16 -10.84 3.57 6.13
N THR A 17 -10.17 4.68 5.80
CA THR A 17 -9.38 4.76 4.56
C THR A 17 -8.20 3.78 4.57
N GLY A 18 -7.53 3.60 5.72
CA GLY A 18 -6.46 2.61 5.87
C GLY A 18 -6.94 1.18 5.65
N LEU A 19 -8.09 0.78 6.23
CA LEU A 19 -8.66 -0.56 6.03
C LEU A 19 -9.16 -0.76 4.59
N PHE A 20 -9.72 0.27 3.97
CA PHE A 20 -10.07 0.25 2.55
C PHE A 20 -8.84 -0.01 1.68
N LEU A 21 -7.73 0.71 1.89
CA LEU A 21 -6.47 0.48 1.16
C LEU A 21 -5.86 -0.89 1.47
N CYS A 22 -6.02 -1.43 2.68
CA CYS A 22 -5.62 -2.81 2.99
C CYS A 22 -6.39 -3.82 2.12
N SER A 23 -7.70 -3.62 1.91
CA SER A 23 -8.47 -4.50 1.03
C SER A 23 -8.00 -4.43 -0.43
N PHE A 24 -7.61 -3.24 -0.90
CA PHE A 24 -7.01 -3.07 -2.22
C PHE A 24 -5.72 -3.88 -2.36
N LEU A 25 -4.82 -3.86 -1.35
CA LEU A 25 -3.57 -4.63 -1.41
C LEU A 25 -3.81 -6.14 -1.59
N VAL A 26 -4.87 -6.69 -0.99
CA VAL A 26 -5.24 -8.11 -1.17
C VAL A 26 -5.63 -8.39 -2.62
N VAL A 27 -6.53 -7.57 -3.17
CA VAL A 27 -6.99 -7.72 -4.57
C VAL A 27 -5.82 -7.51 -5.54
N HIS A 28 -5.00 -6.49 -5.29
CA HIS A 28 -3.84 -6.16 -6.09
C HIS A 28 -2.83 -7.32 -6.10
N LEU A 29 -2.47 -7.85 -4.93
CA LEU A 29 -1.57 -9.01 -4.84
C LEU A 29 -2.14 -10.23 -5.55
N SER A 30 -3.43 -10.49 -5.36
CA SER A 30 -4.12 -11.63 -5.98
C SER A 30 -4.06 -11.58 -7.50
N GLY A 31 -4.27 -10.40 -8.10
CA GLY A 31 -4.11 -10.20 -9.54
C GLY A 31 -2.67 -10.31 -10.02
N ASN A 32 -1.70 -9.86 -9.22
CA ASN A 32 -0.29 -9.95 -9.57
C ASN A 32 0.23 -11.38 -9.61
N PHE A 33 -0.37 -12.34 -8.90
CA PHE A 33 0.04 -13.76 -9.00
C PHE A 33 -0.04 -14.32 -10.44
N GLN A 34 -0.79 -13.68 -11.34
CA GLN A 34 -0.81 -14.10 -12.74
C GLN A 34 0.54 -13.88 -13.45
N LEU A 35 1.41 -13.00 -12.93
CA LEU A 35 2.79 -12.82 -13.38
C LEU A 35 3.66 -14.08 -13.20
N LEU A 36 3.29 -14.98 -12.28
CA LEU A 36 4.05 -16.19 -11.98
C LEU A 36 3.66 -17.38 -12.87
N LYS A 37 2.68 -17.20 -13.77
CA LYS A 37 2.28 -18.26 -14.70
C LYS A 37 3.37 -18.47 -15.76
N SER A 38 3.64 -19.73 -16.07
CA SER A 38 4.58 -20.13 -17.14
C SER A 38 3.94 -20.07 -18.53
N ASP A 39 3.31 -18.94 -18.86
CA ASP A 39 2.60 -18.72 -20.13
C ASP A 39 3.11 -17.47 -20.87
N ASN A 40 4.34 -17.04 -20.56
CA ASN A 40 4.98 -15.84 -21.11
C ASN A 40 4.14 -14.56 -20.94
N GLY A 41 3.36 -14.47 -19.86
CA GLY A 41 2.61 -13.26 -19.53
C GLY A 41 1.22 -13.16 -20.13
N LEU A 42 0.79 -14.16 -20.91
CA LEU A 42 -0.50 -14.12 -21.60
C LEU A 42 -1.68 -13.91 -20.65
N GLN A 43 -1.74 -14.67 -19.55
CA GLN A 43 -2.79 -14.46 -18.55
C GLN A 43 -2.71 -13.12 -17.85
N PHE A 44 -1.51 -12.60 -17.62
CA PHE A 44 -1.35 -11.31 -16.99
C PHE A 44 -1.88 -10.20 -17.90
N ASN A 45 -1.58 -10.24 -19.20
CA ASN A 45 -2.05 -9.26 -20.18
C ASN A 45 -3.58 -9.33 -20.41
N ILE A 46 -4.17 -10.53 -20.39
CA ILE A 46 -5.63 -10.68 -20.38
C ILE A 46 -6.22 -10.03 -19.12
N TYR A 47 -5.61 -10.27 -17.96
CA TYR A 47 -6.05 -9.69 -16.70
C TYR A 47 -5.91 -8.16 -16.69
N THR A 48 -4.80 -7.59 -17.17
CA THR A 48 -4.60 -6.13 -17.24
C THR A 48 -5.62 -5.49 -18.17
N LYS A 49 -5.92 -6.10 -19.32
CA LYS A 49 -7.02 -5.65 -20.20
C LYS A 49 -8.36 -5.67 -19.49
N PHE A 50 -8.71 -6.75 -18.79
CA PHE A 50 -9.95 -6.82 -18.02
C PHE A 50 -10.04 -5.69 -16.99
N MET A 51 -8.99 -5.48 -16.20
CA MET A 51 -8.97 -4.46 -15.15
C MET A 51 -9.08 -3.03 -15.70
N THR A 52 -8.60 -2.79 -16.91
CA THR A 52 -8.54 -1.45 -17.52
C THR A 52 -9.73 -1.12 -18.42
N THR A 53 -10.50 -2.12 -18.84
CA THR A 53 -11.65 -1.94 -19.74
C THR A 53 -13.00 -2.20 -19.07
N ASN A 54 -13.03 -2.92 -17.94
CA ASN A 54 -14.27 -3.19 -17.22
C ASN A 54 -14.79 -1.91 -16.53
N GLY A 55 -16.01 -1.48 -16.88
CA GLY A 55 -16.59 -0.23 -16.37
C GLY A 55 -16.77 -0.19 -14.84
N LEU A 56 -17.09 -1.32 -14.20
CA LEU A 56 -17.19 -1.39 -12.73
C LEU A 56 -15.81 -1.21 -12.08
N ILE A 57 -14.78 -1.87 -12.63
CA ILE A 57 -13.41 -1.72 -12.11
C ILE A 57 -12.92 -0.28 -12.28
N ARG A 58 -13.20 0.36 -13.43
CA ARG A 58 -12.85 1.78 -13.66
C ARG A 58 -13.56 2.73 -12.69
N PHE A 59 -14.81 2.46 -12.34
CA PHE A 59 -15.50 3.21 -11.30
C PHE A 59 -14.83 3.01 -9.92
N LEU A 60 -14.49 1.76 -9.57
CA LEU A 60 -13.79 1.45 -8.32
C LEU A 60 -12.38 2.05 -8.27
N GLU A 61 -11.69 2.19 -9.41
CA GLU A 61 -10.38 2.87 -9.51
C GLU A 61 -10.47 4.35 -9.12
N ILE A 62 -11.55 5.05 -9.48
CA ILE A 62 -11.79 6.44 -9.04
C ILE A 62 -11.97 6.47 -7.52
N GLY A 63 -12.76 5.53 -6.97
CA GLY A 63 -12.90 5.39 -5.52
C GLY A 63 -11.58 5.10 -4.81
N LEU A 64 -10.73 4.26 -5.41
CA LEU A 64 -9.40 3.95 -4.92
C LEU A 64 -8.50 5.19 -4.90
N LEU A 65 -8.48 5.96 -5.98
CA LEU A 65 -7.73 7.21 -6.06
C LEU A 65 -8.16 8.18 -4.97
N LEU A 66 -9.47 8.38 -4.79
CA LEU A 66 -10.00 9.21 -3.70
C LEU A 66 -9.59 8.67 -2.33
N GLY A 67 -9.64 7.36 -2.12
CA GLY A 67 -9.17 6.71 -0.90
C GLY A 67 -7.71 7.01 -0.59
N PHE A 68 -6.81 6.90 -1.58
CA PHE A 68 -5.41 7.28 -1.45
C PHE A 68 -5.24 8.75 -1.10
N LEU A 69 -5.89 9.66 -1.84
CA LEU A 69 -5.77 11.10 -1.61
C LEU A 69 -6.24 11.50 -0.21
N ILE A 70 -7.38 10.97 0.24
CA ILE A 70 -7.92 11.25 1.57
C ILE A 70 -6.98 10.68 2.65
N HIS A 71 -6.51 9.43 2.48
CA HIS A 71 -5.61 8.78 3.44
C HIS A 71 -4.29 9.55 3.60
N ILE A 72 -3.67 9.94 2.49
CA ILE A 72 -2.41 10.69 2.47
C ILE A 72 -2.62 12.09 3.07
N ALA A 73 -3.67 12.81 2.66
CA ALA A 73 -3.94 14.15 3.15
C ALA A 73 -4.19 14.18 4.66
N ASP A 74 -5.01 13.27 5.18
CA ASP A 74 -5.26 13.17 6.62
C ASP A 74 -4.01 12.68 7.38
N GLY A 75 -3.19 11.81 6.76
CA GLY A 75 -1.92 11.34 7.32
C GLY A 75 -0.89 12.46 7.49
N ILE A 76 -0.75 13.30 6.46
CA ILE A 76 0.08 14.52 6.51
C ILE A 76 -0.45 15.46 7.59
N ARG A 77 -1.76 15.72 7.59
CA ARG A 77 -2.39 16.58 8.59
C ARG A 77 -2.10 16.12 10.01
N LEU A 78 -2.37 14.85 10.33
CA LEU A 78 -2.12 14.29 11.66
C LEU A 78 -0.62 14.31 12.01
N THR A 79 0.26 14.06 11.06
CA THR A 79 1.71 14.16 11.26
C THR A 79 2.14 15.58 11.64
N LEU A 80 1.63 16.60 10.93
CA LEU A 80 1.93 18.00 11.21
C LEU A 80 1.32 18.46 12.54
N GLU A 81 0.07 18.09 12.84
CA GLU A 81 -0.59 18.38 14.12
C GLU A 81 0.20 17.76 15.29
N ASN A 82 0.62 16.50 15.18
CA ASN A 82 1.41 15.81 16.20
C ASN A 82 2.80 16.43 16.41
N ARG A 83 3.44 16.93 15.33
CA ARG A 83 4.71 17.65 15.42
C ARG A 83 4.56 19.01 16.09
N LYS A 84 3.54 19.79 15.72
CA LYS A 84 3.24 21.10 16.33
C LYS A 84 2.89 20.99 17.82
N ALA A 85 2.18 19.95 18.21
CA ALA A 85 1.85 19.68 19.61
C ALA A 85 3.06 19.24 20.47
N ARG A 86 4.25 19.09 19.87
CA ARG A 86 5.47 18.59 20.53
C ARG A 86 6.69 19.47 20.19
N PRO A 87 6.83 20.64 20.84
CA PRO A 87 7.94 21.57 20.61
C PRO A 87 9.29 21.07 21.14
N ILE A 88 9.31 20.15 22.11
CA ILE A 88 10.53 19.48 22.60
C ILE A 88 10.47 18.03 22.11
N GLY A 89 11.56 17.55 21.49
CA GLY A 89 11.69 16.18 21.02
C GLY A 89 11.63 15.16 22.17
N TYR A 90 11.63 13.86 21.85
CA TYR A 90 11.71 12.82 22.88
C TYR A 90 13.07 12.90 23.58
N GLU A 91 13.17 13.68 24.67
CA GLU A 91 14.42 13.88 25.43
C GLU A 91 14.97 12.57 26.02
N LEU A 92 14.11 11.57 26.18
CA LEU A 92 14.49 10.22 26.54
C LEU A 92 13.58 9.25 25.77
N ASN A 93 14.14 8.16 25.26
CA ASN A 93 13.40 6.95 24.87
C ASN A 93 12.71 6.27 26.09
N LYS A 94 12.20 7.05 27.05
CA LYS A 94 11.31 6.56 28.10
C LYS A 94 9.93 6.39 27.47
N PRO A 95 9.37 5.17 27.38
CA PRO A 95 8.02 4.97 26.89
C PRO A 95 7.04 5.52 27.93
N ALA A 96 6.78 6.83 27.88
CA ALA A 96 5.64 7.40 28.56
C ALA A 96 4.37 6.99 27.78
N GLY A 97 3.91 5.76 28.00
CA GLY A 97 2.70 5.17 27.41
C GLY A 97 2.93 4.13 26.28
N LYS A 98 1.83 3.67 25.68
CA LYS A 98 1.77 2.60 24.64
C LYS A 98 2.40 2.97 23.27
N SER A 99 3.26 3.99 23.17
CA SER A 99 3.84 4.42 21.89
C SER A 99 4.94 3.46 21.44
N THR A 100 4.84 2.90 20.23
CA THR A 100 5.85 2.01 19.64
C THR A 100 6.74 2.77 18.64
N PRO A 101 7.96 2.28 18.32
CA PRO A 101 8.80 2.85 17.27
C PRO A 101 8.07 2.96 15.92
N ALA A 102 7.24 1.97 15.59
CA ALA A 102 6.39 2.00 14.40
C ALA A 102 5.41 3.19 14.43
N SER A 103 4.72 3.43 15.57
CA SER A 103 3.80 4.57 15.70
C SER A 103 4.48 5.93 15.60
N ARG A 104 5.74 6.03 16.07
CA ARG A 104 6.50 7.29 16.06
C ARG A 104 6.99 7.66 14.66
N ASN A 105 7.17 6.66 13.79
CA ASN A 105 7.69 6.82 12.44
C ASN A 105 6.62 6.72 11.35
N MET A 106 5.32 6.69 11.68
CA MET A 106 4.24 6.54 10.68
C MET A 106 4.27 7.60 9.57
N GLY A 107 4.57 8.85 9.90
CA GLY A 107 4.71 9.90 8.89
C GLY A 107 5.91 9.68 7.96
N LEU A 108 7.00 9.11 8.48
CA LEU A 108 8.20 8.80 7.69
C LEU A 108 7.98 7.58 6.79
N THR A 109 7.44 6.49 7.34
CA THR A 109 7.12 5.30 6.54
C THR A 109 6.11 5.63 5.45
N GLY A 110 5.07 6.41 5.77
CA GLY A 110 4.09 6.89 4.81
C GLY A 110 4.72 7.75 3.69
N ALA A 111 5.68 8.63 4.01
CA ALA A 111 6.36 9.45 3.02
C ALA A 111 7.21 8.60 2.05
N VAL A 112 7.94 7.60 2.54
CA VAL A 112 8.71 6.70 1.66
C VAL A 112 7.79 5.85 0.79
N ILE A 113 6.70 5.31 1.36
CA ILE A 113 5.68 4.58 0.61
C ILE A 113 5.05 5.47 -0.47
N PHE A 114 4.82 6.75 -0.19
CA PHE A 114 4.30 7.70 -1.17
C PHE A 114 5.27 7.92 -2.34
N ILE A 115 6.56 8.09 -2.07
CA ILE A 115 7.58 8.20 -3.12
C ILE A 115 7.59 6.93 -3.99
N PHE A 116 7.57 5.76 -3.34
CA PHE A 116 7.45 4.49 -4.04
C PHE A 116 6.17 4.41 -4.88
N LEU A 117 5.02 4.83 -4.35
CA LEU A 117 3.74 4.84 -5.06
C LEU A 117 3.79 5.70 -6.32
N VAL A 118 4.40 6.90 -6.26
CA VAL A 118 4.53 7.77 -7.44
C VAL A 118 5.38 7.10 -8.52
N ILE A 119 6.51 6.50 -8.15
CA ILE A 119 7.39 5.80 -9.08
C ILE A 119 6.69 4.55 -9.64
N HIS A 120 5.98 3.81 -8.80
CA HIS A 120 5.19 2.63 -9.17
C HIS A 120 4.09 2.99 -10.19
N LEU A 121 3.34 4.08 -9.94
CA LEU A 121 2.32 4.57 -10.86
C LEU A 121 2.93 5.06 -12.18
N LYS A 122 4.09 5.71 -12.15
CA LYS A 122 4.81 6.07 -13.37
C LYS A 122 5.17 4.83 -14.18
N ASN A 123 5.77 3.82 -13.55
CA ASN A 123 6.30 2.65 -14.26
C ASN A 123 5.21 1.75 -14.85
N PHE A 124 3.99 1.76 -14.31
CA PHE A 124 2.94 0.84 -14.75
C PHE A 124 1.67 1.54 -15.22
N TRP A 125 1.07 2.38 -14.36
CA TRP A 125 -0.21 3.01 -14.68
C TRP A 125 -0.04 4.04 -15.80
N TYR A 126 0.99 4.89 -15.72
CA TYR A 126 1.27 5.88 -16.76
C TYR A 126 1.68 5.19 -18.06
N GLU A 127 2.61 4.21 -18.01
CA GLU A 127 3.00 3.45 -19.21
C GLU A 127 1.78 2.78 -19.86
N PHE A 128 0.87 2.17 -19.09
CA PHE A 128 -0.34 1.55 -19.67
C PHE A 128 -1.19 2.53 -20.48
N HIS A 129 -1.33 3.78 -20.02
CA HIS A 129 -2.23 4.76 -20.64
C HIS A 129 -1.54 5.59 -21.74
N TRP A 130 -0.27 5.95 -21.56
CA TRP A 130 0.45 6.88 -22.44
C TRP A 130 1.81 6.36 -22.91
N GLY A 131 2.30 5.25 -22.38
CA GLY A 131 3.54 4.63 -22.81
C GLY A 131 3.40 3.91 -24.16
N GLU A 132 4.54 3.79 -24.85
CA GLU A 132 4.68 3.02 -26.07
C GLU A 132 4.90 1.54 -25.72
N ILE A 133 3.80 0.81 -25.50
CA ILE A 133 3.84 -0.60 -25.14
C ILE A 133 3.52 -1.46 -26.37
N GLY A 134 4.32 -2.51 -26.58
CA GLY A 134 4.05 -3.54 -27.58
C GLY A 134 2.75 -4.32 -27.32
N LEU A 135 2.37 -5.16 -28.28
CA LEU A 135 1.22 -6.05 -28.14
C LEU A 135 1.67 -7.50 -27.94
N ASP A 136 0.93 -8.23 -27.11
CA ASP A 136 1.07 -9.67 -26.97
C ASP A 136 0.49 -10.42 -28.18
N ALA A 137 0.60 -11.75 -28.18
CA ALA A 137 0.08 -12.61 -29.25
C ALA A 137 -1.46 -12.52 -29.44
N ASN A 138 -2.18 -11.99 -28.46
CA ASN A 138 -3.64 -11.80 -28.49
C ASN A 138 -4.03 -10.34 -28.81
N GLY A 139 -3.06 -9.48 -29.15
CA GLY A 139 -3.30 -8.07 -29.46
C GLY A 139 -3.59 -7.20 -28.23
N ASN A 140 -3.27 -7.65 -27.02
CA ASN A 140 -3.40 -6.85 -25.80
C ASN A 140 -2.08 -6.11 -25.52
N LYS A 141 -2.13 -4.96 -24.83
CA LYS A 141 -0.91 -4.28 -24.37
C LYS A 141 -0.09 -5.22 -23.48
N ASP A 142 1.19 -5.39 -23.80
CA ASP A 142 2.08 -6.33 -23.12
C ASP A 142 2.66 -5.75 -21.82
N MET A 143 1.82 -5.72 -20.78
CA MET A 143 2.23 -5.27 -19.45
C MET A 143 3.16 -6.25 -18.75
N TYR A 144 3.19 -7.52 -19.18
CA TYR A 144 4.18 -8.48 -18.69
C TYR A 144 5.59 -8.04 -19.09
N ALA A 145 5.80 -7.67 -20.35
CA ALA A 145 7.09 -7.16 -20.82
C ALA A 145 7.53 -5.89 -20.07
N VAL A 146 6.59 -4.95 -19.83
CA VAL A 146 6.86 -3.74 -19.00
C VAL A 146 7.28 -4.12 -17.58
N THR A 147 6.61 -5.12 -16.98
CA THR A 147 6.93 -5.60 -15.63
C THR A 147 8.30 -6.29 -15.58
N LEU A 148 8.61 -7.09 -16.60
CA LEU A 148 9.90 -7.75 -16.75
C LEU A 148 11.03 -6.73 -16.86
N ASP A 149 10.90 -5.73 -17.73
CA ASP A 149 11.89 -4.66 -17.89
C ASP A 149 12.11 -3.88 -16.59
N ALA A 150 11.02 -3.52 -15.90
CA ALA A 150 11.11 -2.83 -14.62
C ALA A 150 11.91 -3.62 -13.58
N PHE A 151 11.74 -4.94 -13.51
CA PHE A 151 12.47 -5.81 -12.57
C PHE A 151 13.86 -6.26 -13.04
N HIS A 152 14.33 -5.82 -14.21
CA HIS A 152 15.75 -5.86 -14.55
C HIS A 152 16.53 -4.64 -14.03
N ASN A 153 15.84 -3.57 -13.65
CA ASN A 153 16.47 -2.41 -13.04
C ASN A 153 16.72 -2.66 -11.55
N VAL A 154 17.98 -2.98 -11.20
CA VAL A 154 18.41 -3.27 -9.82
C VAL A 154 18.05 -2.16 -8.84
N TRP A 155 18.12 -0.89 -9.24
CA TRP A 155 17.76 0.23 -8.37
C TRP A 155 16.27 0.25 -8.05
N TYR A 156 15.43 -0.09 -9.03
CA TYR A 156 13.99 -0.21 -8.82
C TYR A 156 13.66 -1.38 -7.89
N ILE A 157 14.32 -2.52 -8.04
CA ILE A 157 14.17 -3.68 -7.15
C ILE A 157 14.52 -3.31 -5.70
N LEU A 158 15.68 -2.67 -5.48
CA LEU A 158 16.11 -2.25 -4.15
C LEU A 158 15.11 -1.28 -3.53
N LEU A 159 14.66 -0.28 -4.29
CA LEU A 159 13.61 0.65 -3.86
C LEU A 159 12.32 -0.09 -3.48
N TYR A 160 11.89 -1.05 -4.32
CA TYR A 160 10.69 -1.84 -4.10
C TYR A 160 10.78 -2.65 -2.80
N LEU A 161 11.89 -3.34 -2.56
CA LEU A 161 12.10 -4.15 -1.35
C LEU A 161 12.18 -3.30 -0.08
N VAL A 162 12.85 -2.14 -0.14
CA VAL A 162 12.88 -1.19 0.98
C VAL A 162 11.48 -0.62 1.25
N ALA A 163 10.74 -0.26 0.21
CA ALA A 163 9.36 0.21 0.35
C ALA A 163 8.46 -0.85 0.98
N LEU A 164 8.58 -2.13 0.57
CA LEU A 164 7.84 -3.24 1.18
C LEU A 164 8.20 -3.47 2.64
N TYR A 165 9.49 -3.39 2.99
CA TYR A 165 9.92 -3.50 4.39
C TYR A 165 9.26 -2.42 5.25
N LEU A 166 9.26 -1.16 4.79
CA LEU A 166 8.59 -0.06 5.50
C LEU A 166 7.07 -0.18 5.47
N LEU A 167 6.49 -0.69 4.38
CA LEU A 167 5.07 -0.99 4.26
C LEU A 167 4.65 -2.04 5.30
N ALA A 168 5.47 -3.06 5.60
CA ALA A 168 5.17 -4.04 6.64
C ALA A 168 4.96 -3.37 8.01
N PHE A 169 5.81 -2.40 8.39
CA PHE A 169 5.62 -1.65 9.64
C PHE A 169 4.41 -0.73 9.57
N HIS A 170 4.20 -0.08 8.43
CA HIS A 170 3.08 0.82 8.21
C HIS A 170 1.73 0.10 8.32
N LEU A 171 1.60 -1.07 7.67
CA LEU A 171 0.43 -1.94 7.73
C LEU A 171 0.23 -2.48 9.14
N ASN A 172 1.29 -2.97 9.80
CA ASN A 172 1.15 -3.60 11.11
C ASN A 172 0.62 -2.61 12.14
N HIS A 173 1.12 -1.38 12.13
CA HIS A 173 0.59 -0.32 12.98
C HIS A 173 -0.77 0.19 12.52
N GLY A 174 -0.92 0.49 11.23
CA GLY A 174 -2.13 1.06 10.65
C GLY A 174 -3.36 0.17 10.85
N PHE A 175 -3.21 -1.13 10.62
CA PHE A 175 -4.27 -2.12 10.78
C PHE A 175 -4.80 -2.12 12.22
N GLN A 176 -3.92 -2.31 13.21
CA GLN A 176 -4.30 -2.34 14.62
C GLN A 176 -4.91 -1.00 15.09
N SER A 177 -4.32 0.11 14.65
CA SER A 177 -4.76 1.47 15.02
C SER A 177 -6.11 1.83 14.41
N ALA A 178 -6.44 1.27 13.25
CA ALA A 178 -7.75 1.47 12.62
C ALA A 178 -8.87 0.87 13.48
N PHE A 179 -8.74 -0.38 13.94
CA PHE A 179 -9.73 -0.99 14.83
C PHE A 179 -9.84 -0.26 16.16
N GLN A 180 -8.71 0.22 16.71
CA GLN A 180 -8.75 1.06 17.91
C GLN A 180 -9.53 2.36 17.68
N SER A 181 -9.35 3.00 16.53
CA SER A 181 -10.01 4.27 16.18
C SER A 181 -11.51 4.10 15.93
N LEU A 182 -11.92 2.91 15.48
CA LEU A 182 -13.32 2.50 15.33
C LEU A 182 -13.99 2.08 16.66
N GLY A 183 -13.25 2.10 17.77
CA GLY A 183 -13.76 1.67 19.08
C GLY A 183 -13.81 0.15 19.26
N ILE A 184 -13.28 -0.62 18.30
CA ILE A 184 -13.23 -2.08 18.32
C ILE A 184 -11.97 -2.52 19.08
N ASN A 185 -11.90 -2.19 20.37
CA ASN A 185 -10.77 -2.50 21.25
C ASN A 185 -11.27 -3.12 22.56
N HIS A 186 -11.38 -4.44 22.58
CA HIS A 186 -11.87 -5.22 23.73
C HIS A 186 -10.81 -6.22 24.20
N LYS A 187 -10.75 -6.51 25.51
CA LYS A 187 -9.70 -7.37 26.13
C LYS A 187 -9.51 -8.72 25.43
N THR A 188 -10.57 -9.30 24.88
CA THR A 188 -10.57 -10.57 24.15
C THR A 188 -10.28 -10.44 22.66
N LEU A 189 -10.71 -9.34 22.03
CA LEU A 189 -10.62 -9.16 20.57
C LEU A 189 -9.31 -8.48 20.15
N SER A 190 -8.78 -7.56 20.95
CA SER A 190 -7.55 -6.84 20.63
C SER A 190 -6.33 -7.74 20.43
N PRO A 191 -6.10 -8.81 21.24
CA PRO A 191 -5.03 -9.76 20.97
C PRO A 191 -5.18 -10.48 19.61
N VAL A 192 -6.42 -10.77 19.19
CA VAL A 192 -6.71 -11.40 17.90
C VAL A 192 -6.44 -10.42 16.76
N ILE A 193 -6.95 -9.19 16.84
CA ILE A 193 -6.69 -8.13 15.86
C ILE A 193 -5.18 -7.89 15.69
N ASN A 194 -4.43 -7.89 16.79
CA ASN A 194 -2.98 -7.71 16.73
C ASN A 194 -2.28 -8.87 15.99
N LYS A 195 -2.63 -10.11 16.30
CA LYS A 195 -2.09 -11.28 15.60
C LYS A 195 -2.44 -11.27 14.11
N VAL A 196 -3.69 -10.96 13.78
CA VAL A 196 -4.16 -10.85 12.39
C VAL A 196 -3.43 -9.72 11.67
N GLY A 197 -3.27 -8.55 12.30
CA GLY A 197 -2.56 -7.41 11.72
C GLY A 197 -1.09 -7.71 11.43
N ILE A 198 -0.41 -8.43 12.33
CA ILE A 198 0.97 -8.91 12.11
C ILE A 198 1.00 -9.88 10.93
N GLY A 199 0.14 -10.91 10.94
CA GLY A 199 0.06 -11.89 9.86
C GLY A 199 -0.22 -11.25 8.50
N PHE A 200 -1.21 -10.37 8.44
CA PHE A 200 -1.57 -9.60 7.24
C PHE A 200 -0.37 -8.83 6.70
N SER A 201 0.33 -8.09 7.56
CA SER A 201 1.46 -7.24 7.16
C SER A 201 2.62 -8.06 6.60
N ILE A 202 2.91 -9.22 7.21
CA ILE A 202 3.94 -10.14 6.74
C ILE A 202 3.54 -10.77 5.40
N LEU A 203 2.33 -11.33 5.32
CA LEU A 203 1.85 -12.03 4.13
C LEU A 203 1.76 -11.11 2.91
N ILE A 204 1.23 -9.89 3.07
CA ILE A 204 1.15 -8.92 1.97
C ILE A 204 2.54 -8.52 1.51
N SER A 205 3.44 -8.16 2.45
CA SER A 205 4.77 -7.66 2.09
C SER A 205 5.64 -8.75 1.46
N LEU A 206 5.62 -9.97 2.01
CA LEU A 206 6.34 -11.10 1.42
C LEU A 206 5.71 -11.53 0.09
N GLY A 207 4.38 -11.52 -0.02
CA GLY A 207 3.69 -11.83 -1.27
C GLY A 207 4.12 -10.91 -2.41
N PHE A 208 4.20 -9.60 -2.17
CA PHE A 208 4.74 -8.67 -3.16
C PHE A 208 6.26 -8.81 -3.38
N ALA A 209 7.02 -9.21 -2.36
CA ALA A 209 8.46 -9.39 -2.50
C ALA A 209 8.82 -10.57 -3.43
N VAL A 210 7.91 -11.54 -3.61
CA VAL A 210 8.12 -12.66 -4.53
C VAL A 210 8.35 -12.19 -5.96
N PHE A 211 7.65 -11.15 -6.45
CA PHE A 211 7.74 -10.75 -7.86
C PHE A 211 9.13 -10.23 -8.26
N PRO A 212 9.70 -9.18 -7.65
CA PRO A 212 11.03 -8.71 -8.02
C PRO A 212 12.10 -9.80 -7.87
N VAL A 213 12.01 -10.63 -6.83
CA VAL A 213 12.97 -11.74 -6.62
C VAL A 213 12.81 -12.81 -7.71
N TYR A 214 11.58 -13.20 -8.03
CA TYR A 214 11.30 -14.20 -9.06
C TYR A 214 11.78 -13.72 -10.43
N PHE A 215 11.42 -12.49 -10.80
CA PHE A 215 11.79 -11.94 -12.09
C PHE A 215 13.31 -11.76 -12.21
N TYR A 216 13.98 -11.22 -11.19
CA TYR A 216 15.42 -10.98 -11.27
C TYR A 216 16.28 -12.25 -11.37
N PHE A 217 15.85 -13.35 -10.74
CA PHE A 217 16.65 -14.58 -10.69
C PHE A 217 16.21 -15.66 -11.68
N PHE A 218 14.97 -15.63 -12.18
CA PHE A 218 14.38 -16.73 -12.96
C PHE A 218 13.74 -16.30 -14.28
N LYS A 219 13.75 -15.02 -14.63
CA LYS A 219 13.28 -14.49 -15.92
C LYS A 219 14.37 -13.64 -16.56
#